data_AF-C8WXJ7-F1
#
_entry.id   AF-C8WXJ7-F1
#
_cell.length_a   1.000
_cell.length_b   1.000
_cell.length_c   1.000
_cell.angle_alpha   90.00
_cell.angle_beta   90.00
_cell.angle_gamma   90.00
#
_symmetry.space_group_name_H-M   'P 1'
#
loop_
_entity.id
_entity.type
_entity.pdbx_description
1 polymer ?
#
loop_
_entity_poly.entity_id
_entity_poly.type
_entity_poly.pdbx_seq_one_letter_code
_entity_poly.pdbx_strand_id
1 'polypeptide(L)'
;MDSVRRVTLEDAHAASSASAFGGSLVLREMSGALYTYYLNSNHQLVRVKAGGGTAVIATDVRAFSASQKSASTGWLLTISVQTMDGESLSWDVGNGG
;
A
#
# COMPACT_ATOMS: atom_id res chain seq x y z
N MET A 1 2.11 -9.33 -10.05
CA MET A 1 2.24 -8.17 -9.14
C MET A 1 1.38 -6.95 -9.54
N ASP A 2 0.90 -6.86 -10.78
CA ASP A 2 0.13 -5.69 -11.26
C ASP A 2 -1.13 -5.38 -10.44
N SER A 3 -1.76 -6.40 -9.84
CA SER A 3 -2.90 -6.22 -8.93
C SER A 3 -2.57 -5.32 -7.75
N VAL A 4 -1.40 -5.47 -7.14
CA VAL A 4 -0.98 -4.67 -5.97
C VAL A 4 -0.79 -3.22 -6.37
N ARG A 5 -0.06 -2.99 -7.46
CA ARG A 5 0.17 -1.64 -7.96
C ARG A 5 -1.15 -0.96 -8.31
N ARG A 6 -2.04 -1.64 -9.02
CA ARG A 6 -3.35 -1.09 -9.40
C ARG A 6 -4.18 -0.70 -8.16
N VAL A 7 -4.36 -1.63 -7.22
CA VAL A 7 -5.19 -1.39 -6.02
C VAL A 7 -4.61 -0.27 -5.16
N THR A 8 -3.30 -0.28 -4.92
CA THR A 8 -2.67 0.77 -4.10
C THR A 8 -2.71 2.15 -4.78
N LEU A 9 -2.63 2.23 -6.12
CA LEU A 9 -2.81 3.47 -6.86
C LEU A 9 -4.26 3.98 -6.79
N GLU A 10 -5.25 3.09 -6.95
CA GLU A 10 -6.67 3.43 -6.84
C GLU A 10 -7.01 3.98 -5.45
N ASP A 11 -6.57 3.29 -4.40
CA ASP A 11 -6.82 3.70 -3.01
C ASP A 11 -6.05 4.97 -2.64
N ALA A 12 -4.83 5.13 -3.14
CA ALA A 12 -4.04 6.34 -2.95
C ALA A 12 -4.66 7.55 -3.64
N HIS A 13 -5.27 7.36 -4.81
CA HIS A 13 -5.95 8.43 -5.52
C HIS A 13 -7.16 8.96 -4.74
N ALA A 14 -7.86 8.07 -4.02
CA ALA A 14 -8.96 8.45 -3.13
C ALA A 14 -8.48 8.97 -1.75
N ALA A 15 -7.20 8.81 -1.43
CA ALA A 15 -6.63 9.13 -0.12
C ALA A 15 -6.34 10.62 0.07
N SER A 16 -6.85 11.14 1.19
CA SER A 16 -6.52 12.46 1.72
C SER A 16 -5.17 12.47 2.44
N SER A 17 -4.81 11.36 3.09
CA SER A 17 -3.52 11.19 3.75
C SER A 17 -3.04 9.75 3.69
N ALA A 18 -1.73 9.59 3.82
CA ALA A 18 -1.07 8.31 3.88
C ALA A 18 -0.04 8.27 5.00
N SER A 19 0.23 7.07 5.50
CA SER A 19 1.27 6.81 6.49
C SER A 19 1.90 5.46 6.21
N ALA A 20 3.21 5.36 6.35
CA ALA A 20 3.96 4.16 6.02
C ALA A 20 4.95 3.83 7.13
N PHE A 21 5.05 2.54 7.48
CA PHE A 21 5.96 2.06 8.51
C PHE A 21 6.49 0.67 8.15
N GLY A 22 7.68 0.62 7.53
CA GLY A 22 8.52 -0.58 7.35
C GLY A 22 7.91 -1.70 6.49
N GLY A 23 6.80 -2.27 6.91
CA GLY A 23 5.99 -3.27 6.21
C GLY A 23 4.48 -3.04 6.33
N SER A 24 4.06 -1.84 6.68
CA SER A 24 2.65 -1.46 6.71
C SER A 24 2.39 -0.13 6.03
N LEU A 25 1.27 -0.06 5.33
CA LEU A 25 0.75 1.14 4.69
C LEU A 25 -0.64 1.42 5.26
N VAL A 26 -0.91 2.68 5.57
CA VAL A 26 -2.23 3.15 5.96
C VAL A 26 -2.65 4.27 5.02
N LEU A 27 -3.82 4.14 4.41
CA LEU A 27 -4.44 5.16 3.56
C LEU A 27 -5.76 5.60 4.18
N ARG A 28 -5.97 6.91 4.27
CA ARG A 28 -7.24 7.50 4.71
C ARG A 28 -7.89 8.25 3.57
N GLU A 29 -9.02 7.74 3.10
CA GLU A 29 -9.83 8.40 2.07
C GLU A 29 -10.49 9.68 2.56
N MET A 30 -10.82 10.58 1.62
CA MET A 30 -11.67 11.76 1.92
C MET A 30 -13.05 11.37 2.47
N SER A 31 -13.54 10.17 2.12
CA SER A 31 -14.78 9.58 2.65
C SER A 31 -14.71 9.26 4.16
N GLY A 32 -13.51 9.30 4.75
CA GLY A 32 -13.22 8.83 6.10
C GLY A 32 -12.90 7.34 6.19
N ALA A 33 -12.98 6.59 5.09
CA ALA A 33 -12.56 5.19 5.06
C ALA A 33 -11.06 5.07 5.35
N LEU A 34 -10.70 4.05 6.13
CA LEU A 34 -9.31 3.74 6.48
C LEU A 34 -8.96 2.36 5.93
N TYR A 35 -7.88 2.29 5.16
CA TYR A 35 -7.33 1.04 4.65
C TYR A 35 -5.95 0.80 5.22
N THR A 36 -5.73 -0.42 5.71
CA THR A 36 -4.42 -0.87 6.18
C THR A 36 -3.94 -2.01 5.30
N TYR A 37 -2.70 -1.94 4.86
CA TYR A 37 -2.02 -2.97 4.09
C TYR A 37 -0.87 -3.53 4.90
N TYR A 38 -0.77 -4.84 4.94
CA TYR A 38 0.34 -5.52 5.58
C TYR A 38 0.53 -6.91 4.97
N LEU A 39 1.76 -7.40 5.05
CA LEU A 39 2.09 -8.78 4.73
C LEU A 39 1.77 -9.67 5.94
N ASN A 40 0.92 -10.69 5.74
CA ASN A 40 0.61 -11.65 6.79
C ASN A 40 1.59 -12.84 6.80
N SER A 41 1.48 -13.72 7.80
CA SER A 41 2.33 -14.91 7.94
C SER A 41 2.16 -15.96 6.84
N ASN A 42 1.09 -15.87 6.05
CA ASN A 42 0.81 -16.78 4.94
C ASN A 42 1.37 -16.26 3.60
N HIS A 43 2.28 -15.28 3.64
CA HIS A 43 2.83 -14.65 2.44
C HIS A 43 1.78 -13.97 1.55
N GLN A 44 0.72 -13.45 2.17
CA GLN A 44 -0.33 -12.72 1.47
C GLN A 44 -0.25 -11.23 1.83
N LEU A 45 -0.29 -10.39 0.80
CA LEU A 45 -0.51 -8.97 1.02
C LEU A 45 -2.00 -8.73 1.18
N VAL A 46 -2.36 -8.27 2.38
CA VAL A 46 -3.74 -8.10 2.80
C VAL A 46 -4.08 -6.61 2.85
N ARG A 47 -5.26 -6.25 2.36
CA ARG A 47 -5.89 -4.94 2.50
C ARG A 47 -7.10 -5.07 3.43
N VAL A 48 -7.11 -4.30 4.51
CA VAL A 48 -8.20 -4.28 5.50
C VAL A 48 -8.87 -2.92 5.48
N LYS A 49 -10.20 -2.90 5.32
CA LYS A 49 -11.01 -1.70 5.52
C LYS A 49 -11.51 -1.64 6.97
N ALA A 50 -11.22 -0.57 7.70
CA ALA A 50 -11.74 -0.39 9.06
C ALA A 50 -13.28 -0.42 9.08
N GLY A 51 -13.87 -1.26 9.94
CA GLY A 51 -15.33 -1.45 10.03
C GLY A 51 -15.97 -2.15 8.82
N GLY A 52 -15.16 -2.64 7.87
CA GLY A 52 -15.62 -3.32 6.67
C GLY A 52 -15.12 -4.76 6.62
N GLY A 53 -14.34 -5.08 5.60
CA GLY A 53 -13.82 -6.42 5.35
C GLY A 53 -12.34 -6.46 5.01
N THR A 54 -11.84 -7.68 4.84
CA THR A 54 -10.45 -7.98 4.51
C THR A 54 -10.37 -8.58 3.11
N ALA A 55 -9.42 -8.14 2.30
CA ALA A 55 -9.16 -8.65 0.96
C ALA A 55 -7.68 -9.03 0.80
N VAL A 56 -7.42 -10.20 0.23
CA VAL A 56 -6.07 -10.58 -0.22
C VAL A 56 -5.87 -10.01 -1.62
N ILE A 57 -4.83 -9.18 -1.80
CA ILE A 57 -4.57 -8.48 -3.07
C ILE A 57 -3.37 -9.05 -3.84
N ALA A 58 -2.56 -9.87 -3.17
CA ALA A 58 -1.54 -10.73 -3.78
C ALA A 58 -1.20 -11.91 -2.87
N THR A 59 -0.77 -13.01 -3.48
CA THR A 59 -0.16 -14.18 -2.85
C THR A 59 1.32 -14.26 -3.18
N ASP A 60 2.04 -15.17 -2.53
CA ASP A 60 3.45 -15.44 -2.79
C ASP A 60 4.34 -14.21 -2.63
N VAL A 61 3.98 -13.34 -1.67
CA VAL A 61 4.73 -12.13 -1.35
C VAL A 61 5.76 -12.44 -0.27
N ARG A 62 7.03 -12.24 -0.60
CA ARG A 62 8.17 -12.39 0.30
C ARG A 62 8.34 -11.18 1.19
N ALA A 63 8.21 -9.99 0.61
CA ALA A 63 8.38 -8.73 1.32
C ALA A 63 7.44 -7.67 0.76
N PHE A 64 6.93 -6.83 1.65
CA PHE A 64 6.19 -5.61 1.34
C PHE A 64 6.78 -4.50 2.20
N SER A 65 7.06 -3.36 1.60
CA SER A 65 7.46 -2.16 2.32
C SER A 65 6.79 -0.93 1.72
N ALA A 66 6.55 0.03 2.59
CA ALA A 66 6.15 1.37 2.22
C ALA A 66 7.00 2.35 3.02
N SER A 67 7.47 3.40 2.37
CA SER A 67 8.26 4.46 2.99
C SER A 67 7.76 5.83 2.55
N GLN A 68 7.75 6.77 3.48
CA GLN A 68 7.34 8.13 3.21
C GLN A 68 8.51 8.94 2.66
N LYS A 69 8.24 9.69 1.59
CA LYS A 69 9.18 10.62 0.97
C LYS A 69 8.78 12.05 1.30
N SER A 70 9.77 12.94 1.27
CA SER A 70 9.50 14.38 1.27
C SER A 70 8.74 14.77 0.01
N ALA A 71 7.69 15.57 0.17
CA ALA A 71 6.94 16.19 -0.92
C ALA A 71 6.80 17.68 -0.63
N SER A 72 6.76 18.52 -1.67
CA SER A 72 6.65 19.98 -1.48
C SER A 72 5.27 20.38 -0.95
N THR A 73 4.26 19.59 -1.27
CA THR A 73 2.88 19.67 -0.80
C THR A 73 2.32 18.25 -0.65
N GLY A 74 1.24 18.06 0.11
CA GLY A 74 0.58 16.75 0.21
C GLY A 74 1.47 15.66 0.81
N TRP A 75 1.40 14.45 0.25
CA TRP A 75 2.22 13.31 0.66
C TRP A 75 2.71 12.50 -0.55
N LEU A 76 3.85 11.83 -0.38
CA LEU A 76 4.46 10.94 -1.36
C LEU A 76 5.01 9.71 -0.64
N LEU A 77 4.76 8.53 -1.20
CA LEU A 77 5.25 7.25 -0.71
C LEU A 77 6.00 6.52 -1.83
N THR A 78 7.00 5.73 -1.45
CA THR A 78 7.49 4.62 -2.26
C THR A 78 6.91 3.32 -1.70
N ILE A 79 6.31 2.50 -2.57
CA ILE A 79 5.86 1.15 -2.24
C ILE A 79 6.76 0.16 -2.98
N SER A 80 7.22 -0.86 -2.28
CA SER A 80 8.00 -1.95 -2.85
C SER A 80 7.41 -3.30 -2.45
N VAL A 81 7.38 -4.22 -3.42
CA VAL A 81 6.89 -5.60 -3.25
C VAL A 81 7.91 -6.54 -3.85
N GLN A 82 8.18 -7.64 -3.15
CA GLN A 82 8.99 -8.74 -3.65
C GLN A 82 8.21 -10.05 -3.52
N THR A 83 8.19 -10.86 -4.56
CA THR A 83 7.60 -12.21 -4.55
C THR A 83 8.61 -13.27 -4.10
N MET A 84 8.10 -14.45 -3.76
CA MET A 84 8.89 -15.58 -3.30
C MET A 84 9.86 -16.13 -4.36
N ASP A 85 9.57 -15.93 -5.65
CA ASP A 85 10.45 -16.24 -6.77
C ASP A 85 11.52 -15.17 -7.06
N GLY A 86 11.50 -14.05 -6.31
CA GLY A 86 12.51 -12.99 -6.38
C GLY A 86 12.15 -11.81 -7.29
N GLU A 87 11.01 -11.84 -8.01
CA GLU A 87 10.56 -10.66 -8.73
C GLU A 87 10.31 -9.50 -7.76
N SER A 88 10.65 -8.28 -8.18
CA SER A 88 10.51 -7.09 -7.35
C SER A 88 9.92 -5.95 -8.16
N LEU A 89 8.94 -5.26 -7.59
CA LEU A 89 8.30 -4.09 -8.17
C LEU A 89 8.32 -2.95 -7.15
N SER A 90 8.70 -1.76 -7.61
CA SER A 90 8.67 -0.56 -6.79
C SER A 90 8.08 0.59 -7.58
N TRP A 91 7.23 1.39 -6.95
CA TRP A 91 6.62 2.58 -7.55
C TRP A 91 6.40 3.66 -6.50
N ASP A 92 6.41 4.90 -6.96
CA ASP A 92 6.00 6.03 -6.15
C ASP A 92 4.51 6.29 -6.34
N VAL A 93 3.86 6.74 -5.27
CA VAL A 93 2.46 7.15 -5.27
C VAL A 93 2.25 8.26 -4.25
N GLY A 94 1.45 9.26 -4.60
CA GLY A 94 1.19 10.40 -3.75
C GLY A 94 0.23 11.38 -4.39
N ASN A 95 -0.22 12.33 -3.59
CA ASN A 95 -0.93 13.53 -4.06
C ASN A 95 -0.06 14.79 -3.96
N GLY A 96 1.21 14.62 -3.59
CA GLY A 96 2.23 15.64 -3.50
C GLY A 96 3.23 15.61 -4.65
N GLY A 97 3.51 16.79 -5.23
CA GLY A 97 4.56 17.02 -6.23
C GLY A 97 5.88 17.46 -5.63
#